data_AF-A0A838GCS5-F1
#
_entry.id   AF-A0A838GCS5-F1
#
_cell.length_a   1.000
_cell.length_b   1.000
_cell.length_c   1.000
_cell.angle_alpha   90.00
_cell.angle_beta   90.00
_cell.angle_gamma   90.00
#
_symmetry.space_group_name_H-M   'P 1'
#
loop_
_entity.id
_entity.type
_entity.pdbx_description
1 polymer ?
#
loop_
_entity_poly.entity_id
_entity_poly.type
_entity_poly.pdbx_seq_one_letter_code
_entity_poly.pdbx_strand_id
1 'polypeptide(L)'
;LSGMKTPEIIFREIMPNLLPFLAASFVGSVAAAILASIGLEALGLGPQNEPTLGMTIYWAISFNAVIRGMWWWLTMPIVAIVVLFISLFMISAGLDEIANPRLRKVSS
;
A
#
# COMPACT_ATOMS: atom_id res chain seq x y z
N LEU A 1 21.50 -13.00 35.08
CA LEU A 1 20.55 -12.45 34.10
C LEU A 1 19.84 -11.30 34.77
N SER A 2 20.22 -10.08 34.36
CA SER A 2 20.13 -8.84 35.15
C SER A 2 18.68 -8.37 35.35
N GLY A 3 18.42 -7.66 36.44
CA GLY A 3 17.11 -7.15 36.88
C GLY A 3 16.47 -6.10 35.98
N MET A 4 16.30 -6.39 34.69
CA MET A 4 15.54 -5.56 33.74
C MET A 4 14.04 -5.67 34.02
N LYS A 5 13.37 -4.52 33.99
CA LYS A 5 11.91 -4.46 34.12
C LYS A 5 11.26 -5.02 32.86
N THR A 6 10.16 -5.76 32.98
CA THR A 6 9.38 -6.32 31.86
C THR A 6 9.20 -5.37 30.65
N PRO A 7 8.85 -4.09 30.81
CA PRO A 7 8.77 -3.16 29.67
C PRO A 7 10.10 -2.92 28.95
N GLU A 8 11.23 -2.95 29.66
CA GLU A 8 12.55 -2.81 29.03
C GLU A 8 12.86 -3.96 28.08
N ILE A 9 12.53 -5.20 28.48
CA ILE A 9 12.71 -6.39 27.62
C ILE A 9 11.81 -6.29 26.38
N ILE A 10 10.55 -5.88 26.54
CA ILE A 10 9.61 -5.74 25.43
C ILE A 10 10.12 -4.73 24.40
N PHE A 11 10.48 -3.51 24.82
CA PHE A 11 10.87 -2.45 23.90
C PHE A 11 12.30 -2.58 23.35
N ARG A 12 13.21 -3.20 24.11
CA ARG A 12 14.63 -3.28 23.75
C ARG A 12 15.01 -4.57 23.04
N GLU A 13 14.31 -5.68 23.32
CA GLU A 13 14.64 -6.99 22.74
C GLU A 13 13.55 -7.50 21.81
N ILE A 14 12.27 -7.46 22.21
CA ILE A 14 11.18 -8.06 21.43
C ILE A 14 10.77 -7.16 20.26
N MET A 15 10.51 -5.87 20.53
CA MET A 15 10.04 -4.90 19.54
C MET A 15 10.97 -4.80 18.31
N PRO A 16 12.30 -4.60 18.42
CA PRO A 16 13.17 -4.46 17.26
C PRO A 16 13.21 -5.70 16.36
N ASN A 17 13.05 -6.88 16.95
CA ASN A 17 13.03 -8.14 16.20
C ASN A 17 11.69 -8.39 15.49
N LEU A 18 10.58 -7.89 16.02
CA LEU A 18 9.26 -8.03 15.42
C LEU A 18 8.89 -6.87 14.47
N LEU A 19 9.52 -5.71 14.61
CA LEU A 19 9.24 -4.51 13.81
C LEU A 19 9.28 -4.76 12.29
N PRO A 20 10.27 -5.46 11.73
CA PRO A 20 10.31 -5.73 10.29
C PRO A 20 9.09 -6.52 9.81
N PHE A 21 8.69 -7.55 10.56
CA PHE A 21 7.52 -8.37 10.25
C PHE A 21 6.21 -7.57 10.37
N LEU A 22 6.05 -6.80 11.45
CA LEU A 22 4.89 -5.93 11.64
C LEU A 22 4.78 -4.88 10.53
N ALA A 23 5.91 -4.29 10.14
CA ALA A 23 5.96 -3.32 9.05
C ALA A 23 5.53 -3.96 7.71
N ALA A 24 6.05 -5.15 7.37
CA ALA A 24 5.68 -5.86 6.15
C ALA A 24 4.17 -6.18 6.12
N SER A 25 3.64 -6.71 7.23
CA SER A 25 2.20 -6.99 7.35
C SER A 25 1.36 -5.72 7.23
N PHE A 26 1.80 -4.62 7.84
CA PHE A 26 1.10 -3.33 7.77
C PHE A 26 1.01 -2.81 6.34
N VAL A 27 2.11 -2.87 5.58
CA VAL A 27 2.14 -2.47 4.15
C VAL A 27 1.15 -3.29 3.33
N GLY A 28 1.09 -4.61 3.55
CA GLY A 28 0.12 -5.49 2.90
C GLY A 28 -1.33 -5.12 3.24
N SER A 29 -1.62 -4.86 4.52
CA SER A 29 -2.95 -4.42 4.96
C SER A 29 -3.36 -3.08 4.36
N VAL A 30 -2.43 -2.11 4.28
CA VAL A 30 -2.67 -0.80 3.65
C VAL A 30 -2.95 -0.96 2.15
N ALA A 31 -2.16 -1.77 1.45
CA ALA A 31 -2.38 -2.03 0.02
C ALA A 31 -3.77 -2.65 -0.25
N ALA A 32 -4.18 -3.61 0.58
CA ALA A 32 -5.51 -4.23 0.48
C ALA A 32 -6.64 -3.24 0.76
N ALA A 33 -6.49 -2.38 1.77
CA ALA A 33 -7.47 -1.35 2.11
C ALA A 33 -7.64 -0.34 0.97
N ILE A 34 -6.54 0.12 0.37
CA ILE A 34 -6.55 1.04 -0.79
C ILE A 34 -7.23 0.38 -1.99
N LEU A 35 -6.93 -0.90 -2.28
CA LEU A 35 -7.56 -1.61 -3.38
C LEU A 35 -9.07 -1.72 -3.17
N ALA A 36 -9.50 -2.03 -1.94
CA ALA A 36 -10.90 -2.13 -1.57
C ALA A 36 -11.61 -0.77 -1.70
N SER A 37 -10.99 0.32 -1.24
CA SER A 37 -11.58 1.66 -1.35
C SER A 37 -11.75 2.08 -2.80
N ILE A 38 -10.72 1.92 -3.63
CA ILE A 38 -10.78 2.23 -5.08
C ILE A 38 -11.84 1.36 -5.76
N GLY A 39 -11.92 0.07 -5.43
CA GLY A 39 -12.92 -0.84 -5.99
C GLY A 39 -14.35 -0.41 -5.65
N LEU A 40 -14.59 -0.01 -4.40
CA LEU A 40 -15.89 0.49 -3.95
C LEU A 40 -16.26 1.82 -4.63
N GLU A 41 -15.32 2.75 -4.72
CA GLU A 41 -15.47 4.03 -5.38
C GLU A 41 -15.73 3.88 -6.89
N ALA A 42 -15.05 2.94 -7.55
CA ALA A 42 -15.26 2.65 -8.98
C ALA A 42 -16.66 2.08 -9.26
N LEU A 43 -17.31 1.47 -8.27
CA LEU A 43 -18.74 1.07 -8.32
C LEU A 43 -19.70 2.25 -8.02
N GLY A 44 -19.18 3.43 -7.72
CA GLY A 44 -19.97 4.63 -7.38
C GLY A 44 -20.42 4.69 -5.92
N LEU A 45 -19.87 3.83 -5.06
CA LEU A 45 -20.22 3.74 -3.63
C LEU A 45 -19.25 4.53 -2.73
N GLY A 46 -18.43 5.40 -3.34
CA GLY A 46 -17.49 6.27 -2.65
C GLY A 46 -18.07 7.63 -2.25
N PRO A 47 -17.27 8.47 -1.57
CA PRO A 47 -17.65 9.84 -1.23
C PRO A 47 -17.81 10.69 -2.50
N GLN A 48 -19.05 11.06 -2.82
CA GLN A 48 -19.39 11.79 -4.06
C GLN A 48 -18.85 13.23 -4.11
N ASN A 49 -18.55 13.81 -2.94
CA ASN A 49 -18.08 15.19 -2.81
C ASN A 49 -16.54 15.30 -2.78
N GLU A 50 -15.82 14.18 -2.83
CA GLU A 50 -14.37 14.14 -2.71
C GLU A 50 -13.73 13.66 -4.02
N PRO A 51 -12.71 14.37 -4.54
CA PRO A 51 -12.02 13.98 -5.76
C PRO A 51 -11.00 12.86 -5.48
N THR A 52 -11.49 11.65 -5.20
CA THR A 52 -10.65 10.46 -5.04
C THR A 52 -10.31 9.83 -6.40
N LEU A 53 -9.27 8.99 -6.43
CA LEU A 53 -8.85 8.31 -7.66
C LEU A 53 -9.92 7.32 -8.18
N GLY A 54 -10.58 6.57 -7.30
CA GLY A 54 -11.63 5.64 -7.68
C GLY A 54 -12.89 6.37 -8.16
N MET A 55 -13.29 7.47 -7.51
CA MET A 55 -14.43 8.28 -7.97
C MET A 55 -14.11 8.94 -9.32
N THR A 56 -12.87 9.36 -9.55
CA THR A 56 -12.45 9.90 -10.85
C THR A 56 -12.64 8.86 -11.97
N ILE A 57 -12.30 7.59 -11.71
CA ILE A 57 -12.54 6.48 -12.65
C ILE A 57 -14.05 6.29 -12.87
N TYR A 58 -14.85 6.25 -11.80
CA TYR A 58 -16.30 6.13 -11.89
C TYR A 58 -16.92 7.21 -12.78
N TRP A 59 -16.54 8.47 -12.57
CA TRP A 59 -17.02 9.60 -13.37
C TRP A 59 -16.54 9.51 -14.83
N ALA A 60 -15.28 9.12 -15.06
CA ALA A 60 -14.73 8.92 -16.41
C ALA A 60 -15.57 7.94 -17.23
N ILE A 61 -15.95 6.82 -16.60
CA ILE A 61 -16.78 5.77 -17.20
C ILE A 61 -18.21 6.28 -17.40
N SER A 62 -18.81 6.87 -16.36
CA SER A 62 -20.20 7.36 -16.37
C SER A 62 -20.46 8.41 -17.45
N PHE A 63 -19.52 9.33 -17.66
CA PHE A 63 -19.60 10.36 -18.70
C PHE A 63 -19.09 9.90 -20.07
N ASN A 64 -18.72 8.62 -20.23
CA ASN A 64 -18.15 8.09 -21.47
C ASN A 64 -16.94 8.92 -21.96
N ALA A 65 -16.06 9.30 -21.04
CA ALA A 65 -14.94 10.22 -21.29
C ALA A 65 -14.06 9.77 -22.46
N VAL A 66 -13.80 8.46 -22.57
CA VAL A 66 -13.00 7.87 -23.66
C VAL A 66 -13.66 8.07 -25.03
N ILE A 67 -14.97 7.83 -25.13
CA ILE A 67 -15.73 8.00 -26.38
C ILE A 67 -15.78 9.49 -26.77
N ARG A 68 -15.76 10.39 -25.79
CA ARG A 68 -15.69 11.85 -26.00
C ARG A 68 -14.28 12.35 -26.33
N GLY A 69 -13.29 11.46 -26.48
CA GLY A 69 -11.90 11.82 -26.75
C GLY A 69 -11.09 12.27 -25.53
N MET A 70 -11.67 12.26 -24.32
CA MET A 70 -11.03 12.62 -23.05
C MET A 70 -10.36 11.41 -22.40
N TRP A 71 -9.60 10.62 -23.16
CA TRP A 71 -8.96 9.39 -22.70
C TRP A 71 -7.99 9.62 -21.53
N TRP A 72 -7.34 10.79 -21.48
CA TRP A 72 -6.45 11.21 -20.40
C TRP A 72 -7.12 11.22 -19.03
N TRP A 73 -8.44 11.44 -18.98
CA TRP A 73 -9.21 11.46 -17.74
C TRP A 73 -9.24 10.10 -17.04
N LEU A 74 -9.11 9.02 -17.83
CA LEU A 74 -9.00 7.65 -17.31
C LEU A 74 -7.54 7.22 -17.13
N THR A 75 -6.65 7.62 -18.04
CA THR A 75 -5.24 7.21 -17.97
C THR A 75 -4.51 7.77 -16.75
N MET A 76 -4.75 9.04 -16.39
CA MET A 76 -4.09 9.69 -15.25
C MET A 76 -4.33 8.97 -13.91
N PRO A 77 -5.59 8.69 -13.49
CA PRO A 77 -5.82 7.98 -12.23
C PRO A 77 -5.27 6.56 -12.26
N ILE A 78 -5.32 5.86 -13.40
CA ILE A 78 -4.73 4.51 -13.53
C ILE A 78 -3.23 4.55 -13.32
N VAL A 79 -2.51 5.49 -13.95
CA VAL A 79 -1.06 5.63 -13.78
C VAL A 79 -0.70 5.94 -12.32
N ALA A 80 -1.46 6.83 -11.67
CA ALA A 80 -1.25 7.15 -10.25
C ALA A 80 -1.40 5.90 -9.36
N ILE A 81 -2.43 5.08 -9.60
CA ILE A 81 -2.65 3.82 -8.88
C ILE A 81 -1.49 2.85 -9.14
N VAL A 82 -1.05 2.67 -10.39
CA VAL A 82 0.08 1.79 -10.72
C VAL A 82 1.35 2.21 -9.99
N VAL A 83 1.70 3.50 -10.00
CA VAL A 83 2.87 4.04 -9.29
C VAL A 83 2.77 3.81 -7.78
N LEU A 84 1.57 4.01 -7.20
CA LEU A 84 1.31 3.75 -5.79
C LEU A 84 1.56 2.28 -5.42
N PHE A 85 1.02 1.33 -6.20
CA PHE A 85 1.19 -0.09 -5.94
C PHE A 85 2.64 -0.56 -6.17
N ILE A 86 3.34 -0.02 -7.17
CA ILE A 86 4.78 -0.27 -7.36
C ILE A 86 5.56 0.21 -6.14
N SER A 87 5.25 1.41 -5.63
CA SER A 87 5.93 1.96 -4.44
C SER A 87 5.69 1.08 -3.21
N LEU A 88 4.45 0.63 -2.98
CA LEU A 88 4.11 -0.29 -1.89
C LEU A 88 4.81 -1.65 -2.06
N PHE A 89 4.87 -2.18 -3.29
CA PHE A 89 5.59 -3.40 -3.58
C PHE A 89 7.08 -3.29 -3.28
N MET A 90 7.72 -2.18 -3.68
CA MET A 90 9.13 -1.92 -3.37
C MET A 90 9.38 -1.81 -1.86
N ILE A 91 8.48 -1.16 -1.12
CA ILE A 91 8.55 -1.11 0.35
C ILE A 91 8.45 -2.53 0.93
N SER A 92 7.49 -3.33 0.47
CA SER A 92 7.34 -4.72 0.92
C SER A 92 8.60 -5.54 0.65
N ALA A 93 9.14 -5.46 -0.56
CA ALA A 93 10.37 -6.17 -0.94
C ALA A 93 11.58 -5.72 -0.10
N GLY A 94 11.73 -4.42 0.15
CA GLY A 94 12.79 -3.90 1.02
C GLY A 94 12.63 -4.33 2.48
N LEU A 95 11.40 -4.40 2.99
CA LEU A 95 11.10 -4.91 4.33
C LEU A 95 11.38 -6.41 4.43
N ASP A 96 11.07 -7.20 3.40
CA ASP A 96 11.39 -8.63 3.33
C ASP A 96 12.91 -8.86 3.37
N GLU A 97 13.69 -8.02 2.68
CA GLU A 97 15.15 -8.06 2.71
C GLU A 97 15.72 -7.73 4.11
N ILE A 98 15.15 -6.73 4.79
CA ILE A 98 15.53 -6.36 6.16
C ILE A 98 15.14 -7.46 7.16
N ALA A 99 13.96 -8.05 7.00
CA ALA A 99 13.44 -9.09 7.88
C ALA A 99 14.18 -10.42 7.73
N ASN A 100 14.71 -10.75 6.54
CA ASN A 100 15.41 -12.00 6.27
C ASN A 100 16.87 -11.80 5.82
N PRO A 101 17.80 -11.50 6.76
CA PRO A 101 19.21 -11.27 6.44
C PRO A 101 19.94 -12.50 5.86
N ARG A 102 19.31 -13.68 5.81
CA ARG A 102 19.89 -14.90 5.21
C ARG A 102 19.85 -14.87 3.68
N LEU A 103 18.94 -14.12 3.06
CA LEU A 103 18.90 -13.92 1.60
C LEU A 103 20.09 -13.10 1.08
N ARG A 104 20.70 -12.27 1.95
CA ARG A 104 21.88 -11.45 1.64
C ARG A 104 23.16 -12.24 1.33
N LYS A 105 23.23 -13.54 1.67
CA LYS A 105 24.45 -14.35 1.52
C LYS A 105 24.51 -15.21 0.25
N VAL A 106 23.42 -15.30 -0.51
CA VAL A 106 23.36 -16.20 -1.69
C VAL A 106 23.73 -15.47 -2.99
N SER A 107 23.74 -14.12 -3.00
CA SER A 107 24.10 -13.32 -4.18
C SER A 107 25.51 -12.71 -4.15
N SER A 108 26.38 -13.11 -3.21
CA SER A 108 27.79 -12.69 -3.17
C SER A 108 28.73 -13.79 -3.62
#